data_AF-A0A485NJT0-F1
#
_entry.id   AF-A0A485NJT0-F1
#
_cell.length_a   1.000
_cell.length_b   1.000
_cell.length_c   1.000
_cell.angle_alpha   90.00
_cell.angle_beta   90.00
_cell.angle_gamma   90.00
#
_symmetry.space_group_name_H-M   'P 1'
#
loop_
_entity.id
_entity.type
_entity.pdbx_description
1 polymer ?
#
loop_
_entity_poly.entity_id
_entity_poly.type
_entity_poly.pdbx_seq_one_letter_code
_entity_poly.pdbx_strand_id
1 'polypeptide(L)'
;MNNETTTLISLKEAMKRVDHKLQVLEAQFKELDFTKDSLTQKFEHHSKALANQAAHDELWTAVLALKFTSMELSILYSYVMEVLICLHTRVLEKLPDLVRGLPTLASVLRRKVKNQRIRGVWESVLEESGLEEGDITALCTFFIAYGNKAEYYVAKVRQMYIKDVTFLITNMVKNQALQDGLLRAVQVIEKGKAVKAPENQKSPLKELIPLARN
;
A
#
# COMPACT_ATOMS: atom_id res chain seq x y z
N MET A 1 -28.90 55.70 -60.16
CA MET A 1 -28.43 54.87 -59.03
C MET A 1 -29.22 53.57 -59.08
N ASN A 2 -28.55 52.47 -59.43
CA ASN A 2 -29.17 51.23 -59.88
C ASN A 2 -29.45 50.29 -58.70
N ASN A 3 -30.63 49.66 -58.70
CA ASN A 3 -31.04 48.66 -57.69
C ASN A 3 -30.01 47.53 -57.48
N GLU A 4 -29.21 47.19 -58.51
CA GLU A 4 -28.15 46.18 -58.46
C GLU A 4 -27.01 46.53 -57.49
N THR A 5 -26.64 47.82 -57.40
CA THR A 5 -25.63 48.28 -56.45
C THR A 5 -26.12 48.16 -55.01
N THR A 6 -27.41 48.39 -54.78
CA THR A 6 -28.02 48.31 -53.45
C THR A 6 -28.14 46.86 -52.97
N THR A 7 -28.53 45.93 -53.84
CA THR A 7 -28.63 44.49 -53.51
C THR A 7 -27.27 43.85 -53.23
N LEU A 8 -26.22 44.26 -53.97
CA LEU A 8 -24.85 43.82 -53.73
C LEU A 8 -24.31 44.25 -52.36
N ILE A 9 -24.64 45.47 -51.93
CA ILE A 9 -24.28 45.99 -50.60
C ILE A 9 -24.99 45.19 -49.51
N SER A 10 -26.31 44.95 -49.65
CA SER A 10 -27.08 44.14 -48.69
C SER A 10 -26.57 42.70 -48.59
N LEU A 11 -26.18 42.08 -49.71
CA LEU A 11 -25.60 40.74 -49.72
C LEU A 11 -24.25 40.70 -48.98
N LYS A 12 -23.39 41.70 -49.20
CA LYS A 12 -22.09 41.82 -48.52
C LYS A 12 -22.24 41.97 -47.01
N GLU A 13 -23.23 42.75 -46.56
CA GLU A 13 -23.55 42.89 -45.14
C GLU A 13 -24.13 41.60 -44.54
N ALA A 14 -24.96 40.88 -45.29
CA ALA A 14 -25.45 39.56 -44.88
C ALA A 14 -24.31 38.55 -44.72
N MET A 15 -23.37 38.49 -45.67
CA MET A 15 -22.18 37.63 -45.58
C MET A 15 -21.33 37.97 -44.36
N LYS A 16 -21.08 39.25 -44.08
CA LYS A 16 -20.34 39.67 -42.87
C LYS A 16 -21.03 39.24 -41.58
N ARG A 17 -22.37 39.34 -41.52
CA ARG A 17 -23.15 38.87 -40.35
C ARG A 17 -23.07 37.36 -40.18
N VAL A 18 -23.09 36.60 -41.28
CA VAL A 18 -22.95 35.14 -41.25
C VAL A 18 -21.55 34.74 -40.80
N ASP A 19 -20.50 35.36 -41.34
CA ASP A 19 -19.11 35.12 -40.97
C ASP A 19 -18.87 35.41 -39.47
N HIS A 20 -19.37 36.54 -38.97
CA HIS A 20 -19.28 36.85 -37.55
C HIS A 20 -20.00 35.82 -36.68
N LYS A 21 -21.20 35.36 -37.09
CA LYS A 21 -21.92 34.30 -36.37
C LYS A 21 -21.17 32.97 -36.39
N LEU A 22 -20.52 32.63 -37.49
CA LEU A 22 -19.68 31.42 -37.59
C LEU A 22 -18.48 31.50 -36.65
N GLN A 23 -17.80 32.64 -36.58
CA GLN A 23 -16.68 32.85 -35.65
C GLN A 23 -17.12 32.77 -34.18
N VAL A 24 -18.26 33.37 -33.84
CA VAL A 24 -18.83 33.26 -32.49
C VAL A 24 -19.17 31.80 -32.16
N LEU A 25 -19.80 31.09 -33.10
CA LEU A 25 -20.15 29.68 -32.92
C LEU A 25 -18.90 28.79 -32.77
N GLU A 26 -17.86 29.05 -33.55
CA GLU A 26 -16.58 28.35 -33.45
C GLU A 26 -15.92 28.58 -32.08
N ALA A 27 -15.94 29.82 -31.57
CA ALA A 27 -15.44 30.13 -30.24
C ALA A 27 -16.24 29.38 -29.15
N GLN A 28 -17.56 29.33 -29.27
CA GLN A 28 -18.42 28.58 -28.36
C GLN A 28 -18.16 27.07 -28.39
N PHE A 29 -17.93 26.48 -29.57
CA PHE A 29 -17.56 25.08 -29.69
C PHE A 29 -16.20 24.79 -29.05
N LYS A 30 -15.21 25.68 -29.20
CA LYS A 30 -13.90 25.55 -28.54
C LYS A 30 -14.02 25.62 -27.02
N GLU A 31 -14.83 26.53 -26.50
CA GLU A 31 -15.09 26.65 -25.07
C GLU A 31 -15.82 25.41 -24.52
N LEU A 32 -16.79 24.88 -25.29
CA LEU A 32 -17.50 23.66 -24.94
C LEU A 32 -16.56 22.45 -24.91
N ASP A 33 -15.66 22.33 -25.88
CA ASP A 33 -14.70 21.22 -25.94
C ASP A 33 -13.71 21.27 -24.78
N PHE A 34 -13.20 22.46 -24.44
CA PHE A 34 -12.37 22.67 -23.26
C PHE A 34 -13.11 22.30 -21.96
N THR A 35 -14.37 22.69 -21.85
CA THR A 35 -15.20 22.36 -20.68
C THR A 35 -15.47 20.86 -20.58
N LYS A 36 -15.73 20.20 -21.70
CA LYS A 36 -15.92 18.75 -21.81
C LYS A 36 -14.66 18.01 -21.33
N ASP A 37 -13.48 18.42 -21.78
CA ASP A 37 -12.22 17.78 -21.40
C ASP A 37 -11.93 17.98 -19.91
N SER A 38 -12.13 19.20 -19.39
CA SER A 38 -11.98 19.51 -17.97
C SER A 38 -12.93 18.68 -17.08
N LEU A 39 -14.19 18.55 -17.50
CA LEU A 39 -15.18 17.74 -16.78
C LEU A 39 -14.84 16.26 -16.83
N THR A 40 -14.38 15.76 -17.97
CA THR A 40 -13.94 14.37 -18.14
C THR A 40 -12.79 14.03 -17.20
N GLN A 41 -11.77 14.90 -17.14
CA GLN A 41 -10.63 14.72 -16.25
C GLN A 41 -11.04 14.70 -14.77
N LYS A 42 -11.94 15.61 -14.36
CA LYS A 42 -12.46 15.64 -12.99
C LYS A 42 -13.26 14.38 -12.66
N PHE A 43 -14.11 13.93 -13.59
CA PHE A 43 -14.89 12.71 -13.41
C PHE A 43 -13.99 11.48 -13.24
N GLU A 44 -12.95 11.35 -14.08
CA GLU A 44 -12.00 10.25 -13.98
C GLU A 44 -11.25 10.27 -12.62
N HIS A 45 -10.82 11.45 -12.17
CA HIS A 45 -10.18 11.59 -10.86
C HIS A 45 -11.10 11.15 -9.72
N HIS A 46 -12.36 11.62 -9.71
CA HIS A 46 -13.33 11.25 -8.70
C HIS A 46 -13.73 9.78 -8.77
N SER A 47 -13.85 9.21 -9.97
CA SER A 47 -14.13 7.78 -10.16
C SER A 47 -13.02 6.92 -9.56
N LYS A 48 -11.75 7.25 -9.81
CA LYS A 48 -10.60 6.55 -9.19
C LYS A 48 -10.60 6.70 -7.66
N ALA A 49 -10.86 7.89 -7.15
CA ALA A 49 -10.93 8.13 -5.70
C ALA A 49 -12.05 7.31 -5.04
N LEU A 50 -13.23 7.23 -5.67
CA LEU A 50 -14.36 6.47 -5.16
C LEU A 50 -14.09 4.95 -5.19
N ALA A 51 -13.47 4.45 -6.25
CA ALA A 51 -13.07 3.04 -6.35
C ALA A 51 -12.07 2.67 -5.25
N ASN A 52 -11.08 3.52 -4.99
CA ASN A 52 -10.12 3.32 -3.90
C ASN A 52 -10.80 3.34 -2.53
N GLN A 53 -11.72 4.29 -2.30
CA GLN A 53 -12.48 4.35 -1.06
C GLN A 53 -13.32 3.09 -0.85
N ALA A 54 -14.03 2.62 -1.88
CA ALA A 54 -14.83 1.40 -1.82
C ALA A 54 -13.97 0.18 -1.48
N ALA A 55 -12.78 0.06 -2.07
CA ALA A 55 -11.84 -1.02 -1.74
C ALA A 55 -11.35 -0.95 -0.29
N HIS A 56 -11.06 0.25 0.23
CA HIS A 56 -10.71 0.43 1.64
C HIS A 56 -11.88 0.08 2.58
N ASP A 57 -13.10 0.51 2.26
CA ASP A 57 -14.30 0.23 3.06
C ASP A 57 -14.61 -1.27 3.08
N GLU A 58 -14.46 -1.96 1.95
CA GLU A 58 -14.59 -3.41 1.85
C GLU A 58 -13.57 -4.12 2.74
N LEU A 59 -12.30 -3.71 2.67
CA LEU A 59 -11.23 -4.26 3.50
C LEU A 59 -11.49 -4.04 5.00
N TRP A 60 -11.89 -2.83 5.40
CA TRP A 60 -12.26 -2.51 6.79
C TRP A 60 -13.44 -3.37 7.26
N THR A 61 -14.47 -3.49 6.44
CA THR A 61 -15.65 -4.32 6.74
C THR A 61 -15.23 -5.79 6.90
N ALA A 62 -14.39 -6.30 6.00
CA ALA A 62 -13.90 -7.67 6.06
C ALA A 62 -13.07 -7.94 7.32
N VAL A 63 -12.17 -7.02 7.68
CA VAL A 63 -11.39 -7.10 8.92
C VAL A 63 -12.33 -7.13 10.12
N LEU A 64 -13.26 -6.17 10.24
CA LEU A 64 -14.16 -6.10 11.40
C LEU A 64 -15.14 -7.28 11.50
N ALA A 65 -15.46 -7.94 10.39
CA ALA A 65 -16.34 -9.10 10.34
C ALA A 65 -15.66 -10.43 10.75
N LEU A 66 -14.34 -10.44 10.98
CA LEU A 66 -13.62 -11.66 11.37
C LEU A 66 -14.12 -12.17 12.71
N LYS A 67 -14.43 -13.48 12.75
CA LYS A 67 -14.93 -14.18 13.94
C LYS A 67 -13.85 -15.03 14.59
N PHE A 68 -12.67 -14.45 14.79
CA PHE A 68 -11.59 -15.11 15.53
C PHE A 68 -11.89 -15.12 17.02
N THR A 69 -11.49 -16.19 17.69
CA THR A 69 -11.32 -16.19 19.15
C THR A 69 -10.23 -15.18 19.54
N SER A 70 -10.25 -14.71 20.78
CA SER A 70 -9.21 -13.80 21.30
C SER A 70 -7.79 -14.39 21.16
N MET A 71 -7.65 -15.70 21.32
CA MET A 71 -6.38 -16.41 21.14
C MET A 71 -5.91 -16.40 19.68
N GLU A 72 -6.77 -16.82 18.74
CA GLU A 72 -6.45 -16.81 17.30
C GLU A 72 -6.10 -15.41 16.82
N LEU A 73 -6.87 -14.41 17.27
CA LEU A 73 -6.64 -13.02 16.95
C LEU A 73 -5.26 -12.54 17.44
N SER A 74 -4.91 -12.87 18.69
CA SER A 74 -3.63 -12.48 19.29
C SER A 74 -2.44 -13.14 18.59
N ILE A 75 -2.59 -14.40 18.13
CA ILE A 75 -1.56 -15.09 17.35
C ILE A 75 -1.34 -14.38 16.00
N LEU A 76 -2.41 -14.08 15.25
CA LEU A 76 -2.32 -13.37 13.98
C LEU A 76 -1.75 -11.96 14.17
N TYR A 77 -2.24 -11.23 15.16
CA TYR A 77 -1.75 -9.91 15.51
C TYR A 77 -0.25 -9.91 15.79
N SER A 78 0.26 -10.95 16.46
CA SER A 78 1.70 -11.10 16.72
C SER A 78 2.52 -11.28 15.45
N TYR A 79 2.02 -11.99 14.44
CA TYR A 79 2.67 -12.05 13.12
C TYR A 79 2.67 -10.70 12.42
N VAL A 80 1.52 -10.03 12.39
CA VAL A 80 1.40 -8.68 11.80
C VAL A 80 2.39 -7.73 12.46
N MET A 81 2.41 -7.69 13.79
CA MET A 81 3.33 -6.86 14.57
C MET A 81 4.80 -7.11 14.24
N GLU A 82 5.23 -8.38 14.22
CA GLU A 82 6.62 -8.72 13.91
C GLU A 82 6.99 -8.31 12.48
N VAL A 83 6.08 -8.41 11.50
CA VAL A 83 6.35 -7.96 10.12
C VAL A 83 6.50 -6.45 10.06
N LEU A 84 5.60 -5.70 10.69
CA LEU A 84 5.68 -4.23 10.70
C LEU A 84 6.98 -3.74 11.37
N ILE A 85 7.40 -4.40 12.46
CA ILE A 85 8.69 -4.15 13.12
C ILE A 85 9.87 -4.51 12.20
N CYS A 86 9.81 -5.67 11.54
CA CYS A 86 10.85 -6.13 10.61
C CYS A 86 11.06 -5.13 9.47
N LEU A 87 9.96 -4.67 8.85
CA LEU A 87 10.00 -3.68 7.77
C LEU A 87 10.60 -2.36 8.24
N HIS A 88 10.15 -1.86 9.39
CA HIS A 88 10.69 -0.63 9.96
C HIS A 88 12.19 -0.73 10.23
N THR A 89 12.63 -1.84 10.83
CA THR A 89 14.04 -2.10 11.13
C THR A 89 14.88 -2.12 9.85
N ARG A 90 14.46 -2.85 8.82
CA ARG A 90 15.16 -2.94 7.53
C ARG A 90 15.27 -1.58 6.83
N VAL A 91 14.23 -0.76 6.90
CA VAL A 91 14.27 0.61 6.36
C VAL A 91 15.31 1.45 7.09
N LEU A 92 15.40 1.34 8.42
CA LEU A 92 16.39 2.06 9.22
C LEU A 92 17.82 1.58 8.99
N GLU A 93 18.02 0.28 8.78
CA GLU A 93 19.33 -0.28 8.42
C GLU A 93 19.86 0.31 7.10
N LYS A 94 18.96 0.56 6.13
CA LYS A 94 19.30 1.20 4.85
C LYS A 94 19.35 2.73 4.90
N LEU A 95 18.77 3.35 5.92
CA LEU A 95 18.71 4.81 6.12
C LEU A 95 19.18 5.21 7.53
N PRO A 96 20.43 4.89 7.92
CA PRO A 96 20.91 5.08 9.29
C PRO A 96 20.94 6.56 9.70
N ASP A 97 21.11 7.47 8.75
CA ASP A 97 21.10 8.92 8.96
C ASP A 97 19.70 9.46 9.29
N LEU A 98 18.63 8.73 8.96
CA LEU A 98 17.24 9.16 9.15
C LEU A 98 16.55 8.50 10.36
N VAL A 99 17.27 7.74 11.19
CA VAL A 99 16.72 7.02 12.36
C VAL A 99 15.92 7.96 13.28
N ARG A 100 16.45 9.14 13.61
CA ARG A 100 15.74 10.13 14.43
C ARG A 100 14.50 10.71 13.73
N GLY A 101 14.51 10.76 12.41
CA GLY A 101 13.39 11.23 11.59
C GLY A 101 12.34 10.17 11.33
N LEU A 102 12.65 8.90 11.57
CA LEU A 102 11.80 7.75 11.25
C LEU A 102 11.56 6.87 12.48
N PRO A 103 10.99 7.41 13.58
CA PRO A 103 10.86 6.66 14.84
C PRO A 103 9.89 5.48 14.76
N THR A 104 8.98 5.45 13.78
CA THR A 104 7.96 4.39 13.63
C THR A 104 7.71 4.06 12.16
N LEU A 105 7.12 2.90 11.88
CA LEU A 105 6.68 2.57 10.53
C LEU A 105 5.69 3.61 9.97
N ALA A 106 4.78 4.15 10.79
CA ALA A 106 3.86 5.20 10.38
C ALA A 106 4.60 6.46 9.87
N SER A 107 5.75 6.80 10.47
CA SER A 107 6.58 7.92 10.01
C SER A 107 7.24 7.64 8.64
N VAL A 108 7.62 6.39 8.36
CA VAL A 108 8.10 5.94 7.05
C VAL A 108 7.00 6.09 6.01
N LEU A 109 5.82 5.52 6.28
CA LEU A 109 4.66 5.57 5.38
C LEU A 109 4.20 7.00 5.08
N ARG A 110 4.26 7.89 6.07
CA ARG A 110 3.91 9.31 5.86
C ARG A 110 4.96 10.05 5.03
N ARG A 111 6.25 9.78 5.22
CA ARG A 111 7.34 10.53 4.58
C ARG A 111 7.68 10.02 3.18
N LYS A 112 7.45 8.74 2.86
CA LYS A 112 7.71 8.16 1.52
C LYS A 112 6.95 8.84 0.39
N VAL A 113 5.81 9.48 0.70
CA VAL A 113 5.03 10.24 -0.28
C VAL A 113 5.80 11.44 -0.81
N LYS A 114 6.57 12.12 0.05
CA LYS A 114 7.28 13.37 -0.29
C LYS A 114 8.79 13.18 -0.51
N ASN A 115 9.37 12.10 0.02
CA ASN A 115 10.81 11.86 -0.04
C ASN A 115 11.11 10.65 -0.92
N GLN A 116 11.72 10.88 -2.08
CA GLN A 116 12.07 9.83 -3.04
C GLN A 116 13.07 8.81 -2.49
N ARG A 117 14.04 9.22 -1.67
CA ARG A 117 15.01 8.31 -1.06
C ARG A 117 14.34 7.32 -0.11
N ILE A 118 13.42 7.83 0.73
CA ILE A 118 12.61 6.96 1.62
C ILE A 118 11.73 6.04 0.78
N ARG A 119 11.14 6.54 -0.30
CA ARG A 119 10.30 5.75 -1.21
C ARG A 119 11.07 4.59 -1.85
N GLY A 120 12.22 4.86 -2.46
CA GLY A 120 13.02 3.82 -3.12
C GLY A 120 13.51 2.76 -2.14
N VAL A 121 13.93 3.15 -0.93
CA VAL A 121 14.29 2.18 0.13
C VAL A 121 13.08 1.37 0.58
N TRP A 122 11.92 2.01 0.76
CA TRP A 122 10.69 1.34 1.14
C TRP A 122 10.28 0.28 0.11
N GLU A 123 10.24 0.65 -1.18
CA GLU A 123 9.91 -0.25 -2.28
C GLU A 123 10.90 -1.43 -2.36
N SER A 124 12.21 -1.16 -2.23
CA SER A 124 13.24 -2.21 -2.17
C SER A 124 13.06 -3.16 -0.98
N VAL A 125 12.73 -2.64 0.22
CA VAL A 125 12.50 -3.48 1.40
C VAL A 125 11.24 -4.33 1.25
N LEU A 126 10.20 -3.81 0.60
CA LEU A 126 8.98 -4.58 0.30
C LEU A 126 9.28 -5.71 -0.68
N GLU A 127 9.99 -5.42 -1.77
CA GLU A 127 10.40 -6.41 -2.78
C GLU A 127 11.26 -7.53 -2.15
N GLU A 128 12.27 -7.17 -1.35
CA GLU A 128 13.11 -8.14 -0.62
C GLU A 128 12.33 -8.98 0.38
N SER A 129 11.20 -8.47 0.87
CA SER A 129 10.31 -9.18 1.79
C SER A 129 9.22 -9.97 1.05
N GLY A 130 9.12 -9.84 -0.28
CA GLY A 130 8.05 -10.43 -1.08
C GLY A 130 6.66 -9.87 -0.72
N LEU A 131 6.61 -8.59 -0.34
CA LEU A 131 5.39 -7.88 0.03
C LEU A 131 5.08 -6.78 -0.98
N GLU A 132 3.79 -6.50 -1.15
CA GLU A 132 3.28 -5.39 -1.96
C GLU A 132 2.67 -4.30 -1.08
N GLU A 133 2.46 -3.10 -1.64
CA GLU A 133 1.83 -1.99 -0.91
C GLU A 133 0.39 -2.34 -0.46
N GLY A 134 -0.31 -3.17 -1.23
CA GLY A 134 -1.62 -3.73 -0.86
C GLY A 134 -1.56 -4.58 0.42
N ASP A 135 -0.49 -5.38 0.60
CA ASP A 135 -0.31 -6.18 1.80
C ASP A 135 -0.10 -5.30 3.02
N ILE A 136 0.71 -4.25 2.89
CA ILE A 136 0.95 -3.32 4.00
C ILE A 136 -0.33 -2.61 4.39
N THR A 137 -1.18 -2.29 3.42
CA THR A 137 -2.50 -1.73 3.68
C THR A 137 -3.35 -2.71 4.48
N ALA A 138 -3.45 -3.98 4.06
CA ALA A 138 -4.17 -5.02 4.78
C ALA A 138 -3.63 -5.24 6.21
N LEU A 139 -2.31 -5.33 6.36
CA LEU A 139 -1.64 -5.53 7.64
C LEU A 139 -1.81 -4.33 8.59
N CYS A 140 -1.71 -3.10 8.07
CA CYS A 140 -1.96 -1.89 8.86
C CYS A 140 -3.43 -1.82 9.31
N THR A 141 -4.38 -2.13 8.41
CA THR A 141 -5.81 -2.16 8.75
C THR A 141 -6.08 -3.18 9.86
N PHE A 142 -5.53 -4.40 9.73
CA PHE A 142 -5.65 -5.42 10.76
C PHE A 142 -5.04 -4.98 12.11
N PHE A 143 -3.82 -4.42 12.07
CA PHE A 143 -3.14 -3.90 13.26
C PHE A 143 -3.97 -2.83 13.97
N ILE A 144 -4.52 -1.86 13.24
CA ILE A 144 -5.33 -0.78 13.82
C ILE A 144 -6.65 -1.32 14.36
N ALA A 145 -7.32 -2.23 13.65
CA ALA A 145 -8.62 -2.78 14.07
C ALA A 145 -8.55 -3.57 15.39
N TYR A 146 -7.40 -4.18 15.68
CA TYR A 146 -7.26 -5.13 16.78
C TYR A 146 -6.20 -4.79 17.82
N GLY A 147 -5.46 -3.68 17.64
CA GLY A 147 -4.35 -3.33 18.54
C GLY A 147 -4.74 -3.09 20.00
N ASN A 148 -6.00 -2.77 20.29
CA ASN A 148 -6.51 -2.63 21.67
C ASN A 148 -7.13 -3.91 22.24
N LYS A 149 -7.25 -4.97 21.45
CA LYS A 149 -7.93 -6.23 21.81
C LYS A 149 -7.01 -7.44 21.83
N ALA A 150 -5.86 -7.35 21.16
CA ALA A 150 -4.94 -8.46 20.98
C ALA A 150 -3.74 -8.38 21.93
N GLU A 151 -3.33 -9.53 22.42
CA GLU A 151 -2.08 -9.68 23.18
C GLU A 151 -0.94 -10.09 22.25
N TYR A 152 0.29 -9.77 22.65
CA TYR A 152 1.48 -10.18 21.90
C TYR A 152 2.00 -11.53 22.41
N TYR A 153 2.11 -12.50 21.50
CA TYR A 153 2.67 -13.82 21.73
C TYR A 153 3.98 -14.01 20.97
N VAL A 154 5.03 -14.35 21.70
CA VAL A 154 6.32 -14.74 21.12
C VAL A 154 6.22 -16.06 20.34
N ALA A 155 7.12 -16.24 19.37
CA ALA A 155 7.14 -17.39 18.45
C ALA A 155 6.86 -18.75 19.09
N LYS A 156 7.54 -19.07 20.20
CA LYS A 156 7.41 -20.36 20.89
C LYS A 156 5.99 -20.61 21.41
N VAL A 157 5.34 -19.55 21.88
CA VAL A 157 3.98 -19.58 22.42
C VAL A 157 2.97 -19.74 21.29
N ARG A 158 3.15 -19.03 20.16
CA ARG A 158 2.28 -19.16 18.97
C ARG A 158 2.20 -20.60 18.46
N GLN A 159 3.35 -21.27 18.33
CA GLN A 159 3.43 -22.65 17.84
C GLN A 159 2.79 -23.68 18.78
N MET A 160 2.73 -23.39 20.09
CA MET A 160 2.09 -24.26 21.07
C MET A 160 0.57 -24.26 20.90
N TYR A 161 -0.01 -23.12 20.54
CA TYR A 161 -1.46 -22.95 20.42
C TYR A 161 -2.01 -23.29 19.04
N ILE A 162 -1.32 -22.90 17.96
CA ILE A 162 -1.77 -23.14 16.60
C ILE A 162 -0.60 -23.70 15.78
N LYS A 163 -0.72 -24.98 15.43
CA LYS A 163 0.29 -25.69 14.61
C LYS A 163 0.24 -25.27 13.15
N ASP A 164 -0.93 -24.93 12.63
CA ASP A 164 -1.13 -24.51 11.24
C ASP A 164 -1.94 -23.20 11.16
N VAL A 165 -1.21 -22.09 11.22
CA VAL A 165 -1.77 -20.74 11.12
C VAL A 165 -2.22 -20.44 9.67
N THR A 166 -1.58 -21.05 8.68
CA THR A 166 -1.93 -20.91 7.26
C THR A 166 -3.33 -21.46 6.99
N PHE A 167 -3.65 -22.63 7.55
CA PHE A 167 -4.98 -23.23 7.45
C PHE A 167 -6.06 -22.35 8.12
N LEU A 168 -5.75 -21.79 9.30
CA LEU A 168 -6.66 -20.86 9.99
C LEU A 168 -6.99 -19.66 9.08
N ILE A 169 -5.97 -19.02 8.51
CA ILE A 169 -6.15 -17.84 7.66
C ILE A 169 -6.97 -18.19 6.42
N THR A 170 -6.62 -19.28 5.73
CA THR A 170 -7.28 -19.70 4.47
C THR A 170 -8.76 -20.00 4.67
N ASN A 171 -9.13 -20.60 5.81
CA ASN A 171 -10.52 -20.95 6.07
C ASN A 171 -11.36 -19.76 6.58
N MET A 172 -10.79 -18.93 7.45
CA MET A 172 -11.54 -17.91 8.19
C MET A 172 -11.57 -16.56 7.49
N VAL A 173 -10.57 -16.23 6.68
CA VAL A 173 -10.47 -14.94 6.00
C VAL A 173 -11.00 -15.08 4.58
N LYS A 174 -12.11 -14.41 4.27
CA LYS A 174 -12.78 -14.48 2.96
C LYS A 174 -12.35 -13.39 1.98
N ASN A 175 -11.98 -12.21 2.48
CA ASN A 175 -11.48 -11.14 1.63
C ASN A 175 -10.05 -11.48 1.17
N GLN A 176 -9.85 -11.49 -0.15
CA GLN A 176 -8.61 -11.96 -0.76
C GLN A 176 -7.40 -11.10 -0.37
N ALA A 177 -7.53 -9.77 -0.43
CA ALA A 177 -6.44 -8.85 -0.08
C ALA A 177 -6.00 -9.03 1.39
N LEU A 178 -6.95 -9.20 2.30
CA LEU A 178 -6.65 -9.47 3.71
C LEU A 178 -6.00 -10.85 3.90
N GLN A 179 -6.53 -11.87 3.21
CA GLN A 179 -6.01 -13.23 3.29
C GLN A 179 -4.56 -13.28 2.82
N ASP A 180 -4.28 -12.73 1.63
CA ASP A 180 -2.94 -12.72 1.04
C ASP A 180 -1.95 -11.95 1.91
N GLY A 181 -2.34 -10.77 2.42
CA GLY A 181 -1.50 -9.98 3.31
C GLY A 181 -1.13 -10.74 4.59
N LEU A 182 -2.09 -11.41 5.23
CA LEU A 182 -1.85 -12.21 6.43
C LEU A 182 -0.98 -13.45 6.14
N LEU A 183 -1.22 -14.14 5.02
CA LEU A 183 -0.42 -15.29 4.60
C LEU A 183 1.03 -14.89 4.31
N ARG A 184 1.24 -13.80 3.57
CA ARG A 184 2.58 -13.26 3.30
C ARG A 184 3.27 -12.82 4.59
N ALA A 185 2.54 -12.25 5.55
CA ALA A 185 3.11 -11.92 6.85
C ALA A 185 3.65 -13.14 7.59
N VAL A 186 2.90 -14.24 7.64
CA VAL A 186 3.37 -15.51 8.22
C VAL A 186 4.62 -15.99 7.49
N GLN A 187 4.63 -15.96 6.16
CA GLN A 187 5.78 -16.39 5.36
C GLN A 187 7.04 -15.56 5.65
N VAL A 188 6.94 -14.23 5.75
CA VAL A 188 8.07 -13.34 6.06
C VAL A 188 8.72 -13.71 7.40
N ILE A 189 7.89 -13.96 8.42
CA ILE A 189 8.38 -14.29 9.76
C ILE A 189 8.98 -15.70 9.82
N GLU A 190 8.32 -16.69 9.24
CA GLU A 190 8.81 -18.08 9.29
C GLU A 190 10.06 -18.27 8.39
N LYS A 191 10.14 -17.61 7.22
CA LYS A 191 11.38 -17.58 6.41
C LYS A 191 12.51 -16.85 7.14
N GLY A 192 12.22 -15.75 7.82
CA GLY A 192 13.19 -15.02 8.63
C GLY A 192 13.79 -15.87 9.76
N LYS A 193 13.04 -16.85 10.29
CA LYS A 193 13.56 -17.83 11.26
C LYS A 193 14.46 -18.87 10.63
N ALA A 194 14.11 -19.39 9.44
CA ALA A 194 14.94 -20.38 8.73
C ALA A 194 16.34 -19.83 8.40
N VAL A 195 16.44 -18.55 8.05
CA VAL A 195 17.73 -17.86 7.81
C VAL A 195 18.50 -17.58 9.10
N LYS A 196 17.80 -17.36 10.23
CA LYS A 196 18.40 -17.18 11.56
C LYS A 196 18.76 -18.49 12.28
N ALA A 197 18.53 -19.65 11.67
CA ALA A 197 18.99 -20.93 12.17
C ALA A 197 20.23 -21.40 11.38
N PRO A 198 21.45 -20.94 11.72
CA PRO A 198 22.65 -21.65 11.37
C PRO A 198 22.91 -22.74 12.42
N GLU A 199 23.25 -23.93 11.92
CA GLU A 199 24.09 -24.97 12.49
C GLU A 199 24.41 -24.88 13.99
N ASN A 200 24.13 -25.96 14.71
CA ASN A 200 24.81 -26.34 15.94
C ASN A 200 26.24 -25.77 15.95
N GLN A 201 26.45 -24.71 16.73
CA GLN A 201 27.77 -24.26 17.10
C GLN A 201 28.44 -25.44 17.80
N LYS A 202 29.20 -26.22 17.04
CA LYS A 202 30.29 -27.03 17.59
C LYS A 202 31.21 -26.01 18.25
N SER A 203 31.18 -25.98 19.57
CA SER A 203 32.12 -25.25 20.40
C SER A 203 33.56 -25.56 19.96
N PRO A 204 34.37 -24.56 19.58
CA PRO A 204 35.81 -24.74 19.48
C PRO A 204 36.39 -24.58 20.90
N LEU A 205 36.14 -25.57 21.77
CA LEU A 205 36.77 -25.66 23.09
C LEU A 205 37.38 -27.06 23.30
N LYS A 206 38.11 -27.52 22.29
CA LYS A 206 38.99 -28.69 22.36
C LYS A 206 40.31 -28.44 21.64
N GLU A 207 40.97 -27.34 21.97
CA GLU A 207 42.38 -27.13 21.67
C GLU A 207 42.88 -26.12 22.69
N LEU A 208 43.39 -26.63 23.81
CA LEU A 208 44.32 -26.00 24.77
C LEU A 208 44.26 -26.78 26.10
N ILE A 209 44.78 -28.00 26.11
CA ILE A 209 45.37 -28.59 27.31
C ILE A 209 46.71 -29.20 26.87
N PRO A 210 47.86 -28.68 27.32
CA PRO A 210 49.13 -29.36 27.12
C PRO A 210 49.15 -30.61 28.00
N LEU A 211 49.41 -31.77 27.39
CA LEU A 211 49.70 -33.01 28.09
C LEU A 211 51.01 -32.81 28.87
N ALA A 212 50.94 -32.58 30.17
CA ALA A 212 52.10 -32.66 31.05
C ALA A 212 52.50 -34.14 31.19
N ARG A 213 53.69 -34.47 30.69
CA ARG A 213 54.38 -35.75 30.95
C ARG A 213 54.78 -35.80 32.42
N ASN A 214 54.47 -36.91 33.08
CA ASN A 214 55.31 -37.56 34.08
C ASN A 214 55.26 -39.06 33.80
#